data_AF-A0A351KYW5-F1
#
_entry.id   AF-A0A351KYW5-F1
#
_cell.length_a   1.000
_cell.length_b   1.000
_cell.length_c   1.000
_cell.angle_alpha   90.00
_cell.angle_beta   90.00
_cell.angle_gamma   90.00
#
_symmetry.space_group_name_H-M   'P 1'
#
loop_
_entity.id
_entity.type
_entity.pdbx_description
1 polymer ?
#
loop_
_entity_poly.entity_id
_entity_poly.type
_entity_poly.pdbx_seq_one_letter_code
_entity_poly.pdbx_strand_id
1 'polypeptide(L)' 'MSNNQISDVSPLRSLTNLTILLLDNNQISDVTPLQSLNKLRKLQLGGNPIANQTCPDNLASVCIF' A
#
# COMPACT_ATOMS: atom_id res chain seq x y z
N MET A 1 -1.06 -20.58 4.90
CA MET A 1 -0.80 -19.13 5.05
C MET A 1 0.27 -18.77 4.05
N SER A 2 -0.10 -18.04 3.01
CA SER A 2 0.84 -17.61 1.96
C SER A 2 1.39 -16.25 2.38
N ASN A 3 2.51 -16.23 3.09
CA ASN A 3 3.25 -14.99 3.32
C ASN A 3 3.93 -14.63 2.00
N ASN A 4 3.50 -13.54 1.38
CA ASN A 4 4.22 -13.00 0.24
C ASN A 4 5.41 -12.18 0.76
N GLN A 5 6.45 -12.07 -0.06
CA GLN A 5 7.73 -11.44 0.32
C GLN A 5 7.89 -10.08 -0.35
N ILE A 6 6.77 -9.41 -0.68
CA ILE A 6 6.84 -8.06 -1.25
C ILE A 6 7.29 -7.12 -0.15
N SER A 7 8.39 -6.42 -0.38
CA SER A 7 8.92 -5.38 0.51
C SER A 7 9.02 -4.03 -0.19
N ASP A 8 9.19 -4.02 -1.52
CA ASP A 8 9.26 -2.83 -2.35
C ASP A 8 8.02 -2.69 -3.24
N VAL A 9 7.33 -1.55 -3.10
CA VAL A 9 6.16 -1.17 -3.90
C VAL A 9 6.45 -0.02 -4.87
N SER A 10 7.70 0.44 -4.94
CA SER A 10 8.15 1.50 -5.86
C SER A 10 7.77 1.27 -7.33
N PRO A 11 7.82 0.03 -7.87
CA PRO A 11 7.39 -0.23 -9.24
C PRO A 11 5.92 0.12 -9.53
N LEU A 12 5.06 0.17 -8.50
CA LEU A 12 3.64 0.48 -8.66
C LEU A 12 3.37 1.97 -8.88
N ARG A 13 4.35 2.85 -8.62
CA ARG A 13 4.18 4.31 -8.66
C ARG A 13 3.61 4.85 -9.98
N SER A 14 3.90 4.20 -11.10
CA SER A 14 3.44 4.63 -12.43
C SER A 14 2.00 4.20 -12.75
N LEU A 15 1.40 3.32 -11.95
CA LEU A 15 0.08 2.73 -12.19
C LEU A 15 -1.05 3.66 -11.72
N THR A 16 -1.01 4.92 -12.13
CA THR A 16 -1.90 6.00 -11.65
C THR A 16 -3.40 5.79 -11.91
N ASN A 17 -3.75 4.78 -12.72
CA ASN A 17 -5.12 4.35 -12.98
C ASN A 17 -5.63 3.24 -12.05
N LEU A 18 -4.80 2.72 -11.13
CA LEU A 18 -5.24 1.74 -10.15
C LEU A 18 -6.34 2.29 -9.24
N THR A 19 -7.36 1.47 -9.02
CA THR A 19 -8.50 1.78 -8.15
C THR A 19 -8.52 0.92 -6.89
N ILE A 20 -7.97 -0.30 -6.95
CA ILE A 20 -7.88 -1.23 -5.83
C ILE A 20 -6.48 -1.83 -5.81
N LEU A 21 -5.87 -1.88 -4.62
CA LEU A 21 -4.58 -2.52 -4.38
C LEU A 21 -4.64 -3.32 -3.07
N LEU A 22 -4.34 -4.61 -3.15
CA LEU A 22 -4.40 -5.55 -2.03
C LEU A 22 -2.98 -6.06 -1.76
N LEU A 23 -2.43 -5.72 -0.59
CA LEU A 23 -1.05 -6.02 -0.21
C LEU A 23 -0.98 -6.65 1.20
N ASP A 24 -2.07 -7.23 1.70
CA ASP A 24 -2.10 -7.89 3.00
C ASP A 24 -1.05 -9.01 3.11
N ASN A 25 -0.49 -9.22 4.31
CA ASN A 25 0.46 -10.26 4.67
C ASN A 25 1.73 -10.27 3.78
N ASN A 26 2.38 -9.10 3.73
CA ASN A 26 3.66 -8.87 3.05
C ASN A 26 4.72 -8.34 4.03
N GLN A 27 5.86 -7.88 3.51
CA GLN A 27 6.99 -7.36 4.27
C GLN A 27 7.21 -5.86 4.00
N ILE A 28 6.13 -5.13 3.71
CA ILE A 28 6.20 -3.71 3.36
C ILE A 28 6.33 -2.88 4.64
N SER A 29 7.36 -2.06 4.74
CA SER A 29 7.54 -1.10 5.83
C SER A 29 7.32 0.35 5.41
N ASP A 30 7.38 0.63 4.12
CA ASP A 30 7.23 1.95 3.53
C ASP A 30 6.24 1.92 2.35
N VAL A 31 5.21 2.76 2.43
CA VAL A 31 4.17 2.93 1.41
C VAL A 31 4.20 4.31 0.76
N THR A 32 5.20 5.15 1.05
CA THR A 32 5.40 6.45 0.39
C THR A 32 5.43 6.37 -1.14
N PRO A 33 5.94 5.29 -1.81
CA PRO A 33 5.90 5.23 -3.27
C PRO A 33 4.49 5.16 -3.86
N LEU A 34 3.48 4.78 -3.06
CA LEU A 34 2.08 4.70 -3.49
C LEU A 34 1.39 6.08 -3.55
N GLN A 35 2.04 7.15 -3.07
CA GLN A 35 1.45 8.50 -3.03
C GLN A 35 1.02 9.04 -4.42
N SER A 36 1.53 8.52 -5.52
CA SER A 36 1.08 8.93 -6.87
C SER A 36 -0.26 8.32 -7.30
N LEU A 37 -0.78 7.32 -6.56
CA LEU A 37 -1.95 6.53 -6.93
C LEU A 37 -3.28 7.22 -6.57
N ASN A 38 -3.46 8.45 -7.06
CA ASN A 38 -4.60 9.33 -6.74
C ASN A 38 -5.99 8.78 -7.11
N LYS A 39 -6.07 7.72 -7.92
CA LYS A 39 -7.32 7.05 -8.28
C LYS A 39 -7.66 5.85 -7.38
N LEU A 40 -6.79 5.49 -6.43
CA LEU A 40 -7.10 4.44 -5.46
C LEU A 40 -8.35 4.79 -4.67
N ARG A 41 -9.16 3.76 -4.45
CA ARG A 41 -10.38 3.76 -3.65
C ARG A 41 -10.28 2.77 -2.49
N LYS A 42 -9.35 1.82 -2.58
CA LYS A 42 -9.12 0.80 -1.56
C LYS A 42 -7.65 0.36 -1.57
N LEU A 43 -7.01 0.42 -0.42
CA LEU A 43 -5.66 -0.06 -0.18
C LEU A 43 -5.64 -0.92 1.09
N GLN A 44 -5.44 -2.24 0.94
CA GLN A 44 -5.31 -3.15 2.09
C GLN A 44 -3.83 -3.46 2.36
N LEU A 45 -3.40 -3.23 3.60
CA LEU A 45 -2.01 -3.29 4.06
C LEU A 45 -1.86 -4.13 5.34
N GLY A 46 -2.90 -4.85 5.76
CA GLY A 46 -2.88 -5.57 7.03
C GLY A 46 -1.82 -6.66 7.08
N GLY A 47 -1.22 -6.88 8.25
CA GLY A 47 -0.14 -7.84 8.40
C GLY A 47 1.17 -7.43 7.70
N ASN A 48 1.40 -6.13 7.50
CA ASN A 48 2.69 -5.58 7.09
C ASN A 48 3.37 -4.82 8.25
N PRO A 49 4.72 -4.80 8.31
CA PRO A 49 5.49 -4.09 9.34
C PRO A 49 5.57 -2.57 9.08
N ILE A 50 4.44 -1.91 8.79
CA ILE A 50 4.38 -0.46 8.54
C ILE A 50 4.41 0.28 9.87
N ALA A 51 5.45 1.09 10.07
CA ALA A 51 5.62 1.86 11.30
C ALA A 51 4.40 2.77 11.56
N ASN A 52 3.83 2.66 12.77
CA ASN A 52 2.69 3.45 13.24
C ASN A 52 1.48 3.47 12.27
N GLN A 53 1.35 2.46 11.40
CA GLN A 53 0.25 2.40 10.42
C GLN A 53 0.06 3.71 9.65
N THR A 54 1.16 4.37 9.30
CA THR A 54 1.12 5.66 8.60
C THR A 54 0.78 5.46 7.14
N CYS A 55 -0.27 6.14 6.66
CA CYS A 55 -0.71 6.13 5.27
C CYS A 55 -0.25 7.43 4.57
N PRO A 56 0.06 7.44 3.26
CA PRO A 56 0.32 8.67 2.52
C PRO A 56 -0.92 9.59 2.55
N ASP A 57 -0.71 10.91 2.69
CA ASP A 57 -1.79 11.88 2.93
C ASP A 57 -2.97 11.78 1.95
N ASN A 58 -2.69 11.62 0.66
CA ASN A 58 -3.71 11.52 -0.39
C ASN A 58 -4.44 10.18 -0.41
N LEU A 59 -3.99 9.21 0.39
CA LEU A 59 -4.56 7.87 0.52
C LEU A 59 -5.10 7.61 1.94
N ALA A 60 -4.99 8.57 2.86
CA ALA A 60 -5.34 8.39 4.27
C ALA A 60 -6.77 7.85 4.49
N SER A 61 -7.71 8.21 3.62
CA SER A 61 -9.11 7.75 3.69
C SER A 61 -9.36 6.35 3.10
N VAL A 62 -8.37 5.74 2.43
CA VAL A 62 -8.53 4.45 1.73
C VAL A 62 -7.59 3.35 2.23
N CYS A 63 -6.66 3.67 3.13
CA CYS A 63 -5.80 2.69 3.81
C CYS A 63 -6.59 1.86 4.83
N ILE A 64 -6.34 0.54 4.83
CA ILE A 64 -6.88 -0.43 5.78
C ILE A 64 -5.70 -1.27 6.27
N PHE A 65 -5.47 -1.31 7.58
CA PHE A 65 -4.38 -2.05 8.24
C PHE A 65 -4.92 -3.19 9.10
#